data_AF-A0A960XFW1-F1
#
_entry.id   AF-A0A960XFW1-F1
#
_cell.length_a   1.000
_cell.length_b   1.000
_cell.length_c   1.000
_cell.angle_alpha   90.00
_cell.angle_beta   90.00
_cell.angle_gamma   90.00
#
_symmetry.space_group_name_H-M   'P 1'
#
loop_
_entity.id
_entity.type
_entity.pdbx_description
1 polymer ?
#
loop_
_entity_poly.entity_id
_entity_poly.type
_entity_poly.pdbx_seq_one_letter_code
_entity_poly.pdbx_strand_id
1 'polypeptide(L)'
;MPTYPLFKKKLRTYFLILAIGPLGWSNSSGVQTGPERLEYVNATDHVLPEFTEQPERQFLKVGQLLEIGVKLKEEGAVIQWYFSGEPLDGETEETLVIEAVTLEDRGKYYATATNSAGTAYSEHARVSVSPLFLDKSVARQWMEELLEAIRQDYPAPTVHSRNLFSLSTAMWDAWATYDASGNAIPYIADEKVEIPEEEALIKESRNEAISYAAYRVLRSRFRLSPSVEDTLPTLRARMELLGYDVDDVSMAGSSPAAVGNRIASKVLAFGWSDGANEAHEYEDQTGYRPVNRPLIVLDPGTEMVDPNTWQPLALDFLVLQNGIKIGASVQEFLGPNWGWVTPFALVRESNEDVYQDPGPP
;
A
#
# COMPACT_ATOMS: atom_id res chain seq x y z
N MET A 1 23.39 -29.23 2.70
CA MET A 1 23.85 -28.37 1.58
C MET A 1 23.47 -29.06 0.28
N PRO A 2 22.43 -28.59 -0.43
CA PRO A 2 22.20 -28.98 -1.82
C PRO A 2 22.69 -27.88 -2.76
N THR A 3 23.46 -28.31 -3.75
CA THR A 3 24.09 -27.55 -4.82
C THR A 3 23.08 -27.22 -5.92
N TYR A 4 22.99 -25.96 -6.32
CA TYR A 4 22.28 -25.52 -7.54
C TYR A 4 23.25 -25.49 -8.75
N PRO A 5 22.83 -25.93 -9.95
CA PRO A 5 23.68 -25.86 -11.13
C PRO A 5 23.66 -24.46 -11.77
N LEU A 6 24.86 -23.91 -11.99
CA LEU A 6 25.12 -22.69 -12.73
C LEU A 6 24.88 -22.88 -14.23
N PHE A 7 23.87 -22.23 -14.79
CA PHE A 7 23.74 -22.09 -16.24
C PHE A 7 24.49 -20.84 -16.73
N LYS A 8 25.52 -21.08 -17.55
CA LYS A 8 26.32 -20.06 -18.25
C LYS A 8 25.51 -19.51 -19.44
N LYS A 9 25.19 -18.21 -19.46
CA LYS A 9 24.72 -17.52 -20.68
C LYS A 9 25.88 -16.74 -21.31
N LYS A 10 26.11 -16.99 -22.61
CA LYS A 10 27.18 -16.42 -23.45
C LYS A 10 26.96 -14.92 -23.67
N LEU A 11 27.94 -14.09 -23.35
CA LEU A 11 28.04 -12.73 -23.91
C LEU A 11 28.51 -12.80 -25.36
N ARG A 12 27.85 -12.08 -26.27
CA ARG A 12 28.38 -11.72 -27.58
C ARG A 12 28.31 -10.20 -27.77
N THR A 13 29.50 -9.61 -27.79
CA THR A 13 29.79 -8.22 -28.16
C THR A 13 29.61 -8.03 -29.66
N TYR A 14 28.96 -6.93 -30.09
CA TYR A 14 29.00 -6.48 -31.48
C TYR A 14 29.54 -5.04 -31.56
N PHE A 15 30.56 -4.88 -32.40
CA PHE A 15 31.20 -3.62 -32.78
C PHE A 15 30.36 -2.89 -33.84
N LEU A 16 30.17 -1.58 -33.65
CA LEU A 16 29.56 -0.68 -34.64
C LEU A 16 30.68 -0.16 -35.57
N ILE A 17 30.58 -0.40 -36.88
CA ILE A 17 31.45 0.20 -37.91
C ILE A 17 30.69 1.34 -38.58
N LEU A 18 31.14 2.58 -38.37
CA LEU A 18 30.73 3.77 -39.14
C LEU A 18 31.64 3.88 -40.37
N ALA A 19 31.06 3.80 -41.58
CA ALA A 19 31.74 4.11 -42.83
C ALA A 19 31.31 5.51 -43.31
N ILE A 20 32.25 6.44 -43.34
CA ILE A 20 32.13 7.75 -43.99
C ILE A 20 32.75 7.62 -45.39
N GLY A 21 31.98 7.95 -46.44
CA GLY A 21 32.44 8.05 -47.82
C GLY A 21 32.31 9.49 -48.35
N PRO A 22 33.23 9.96 -49.24
CA PRO A 22 33.41 11.39 -49.49
C PRO A 22 32.53 11.95 -50.61
N LEU A 23 32.15 13.22 -50.47
CA LEU A 23 31.50 14.05 -51.47
C LEU A 23 32.46 14.38 -52.62
N GLY A 24 32.13 13.91 -53.83
CA GLY A 24 32.75 14.34 -55.09
C GLY A 24 31.79 15.24 -55.87
N TRP A 25 32.22 16.46 -56.20
CA TRP A 25 31.53 17.36 -57.11
C TRP A 25 31.87 17.03 -58.57
N SER A 26 30.87 16.96 -59.45
CA SER A 26 31.06 17.30 -60.86
C SER A 26 29.74 17.85 -61.46
N ASN A 27 29.84 18.98 -62.16
CA ASN A 27 28.76 19.62 -62.90
C ASN A 27 28.66 19.00 -64.30
N SER A 28 27.43 18.72 -64.75
CA SER A 28 27.11 18.85 -66.18
C SER A 28 25.64 19.25 -66.36
N SER A 29 25.44 20.19 -67.27
CA SER A 29 24.22 20.92 -67.61
C SER A 29 23.40 20.23 -68.71
N GLY A 30 22.07 20.23 -68.60
CA GLY A 30 21.13 19.84 -69.67
C GLY A 30 19.67 20.09 -69.29
N VAL A 31 18.88 20.61 -70.23
CA VAL A 31 17.58 21.31 -70.07
C VAL A 31 16.34 20.39 -70.18
N GLN A 32 15.34 20.68 -69.32
CA GLN A 32 13.86 20.46 -69.32
C GLN A 32 13.20 19.31 -70.11
N THR A 33 12.26 18.57 -69.49
CA THR A 33 10.79 18.80 -69.59
C THR A 33 9.97 17.65 -68.95
N GLY A 34 8.94 18.02 -68.19
CA GLY A 34 7.86 17.13 -67.70
C GLY A 34 7.53 17.39 -66.23
N PRO A 35 6.31 17.79 -65.85
CA PRO A 35 5.92 17.74 -64.45
C PRO A 35 5.64 16.26 -64.14
N GLU A 36 6.65 15.54 -63.65
CA GLU A 36 6.34 14.42 -62.77
C GLU A 36 5.56 15.03 -61.61
N ARG A 37 4.27 14.71 -61.59
CA ARG A 37 3.43 14.90 -60.42
C ARG A 37 4.12 14.11 -59.32
N LEU A 38 4.92 14.80 -58.50
CA LEU A 38 5.31 14.31 -57.21
C LEU A 38 3.98 14.05 -56.49
N GLU A 39 3.54 12.79 -56.49
CA GLU A 39 2.70 12.33 -55.43
C GLU A 39 3.51 12.60 -54.17
N TYR A 40 3.17 13.69 -53.49
CA TYR A 40 3.40 13.79 -52.07
C TYR A 40 2.65 12.60 -51.48
N VAL A 41 3.34 11.45 -51.40
CA VAL A 41 2.99 10.41 -50.45
C VAL A 41 2.99 11.18 -49.14
N ASN A 42 1.79 11.40 -48.59
CA ASN A 42 1.64 11.93 -47.24
C ASN A 42 2.65 11.15 -46.42
N ALA A 43 3.69 11.83 -45.89
CA ALA A 43 4.46 11.26 -44.82
C ALA A 43 3.40 10.97 -43.76
N THR A 44 3.00 9.71 -43.62
CA THR A 44 2.23 9.27 -42.48
C THR A 44 3.08 9.70 -41.31
N ASP A 45 2.63 10.73 -40.60
CA ASP A 45 3.26 11.19 -39.39
C ASP A 45 3.26 9.97 -38.48
N HIS A 46 4.41 9.29 -38.41
CA HIS A 46 4.54 8.09 -37.63
C HIS A 46 4.59 8.58 -36.19
N VAL A 47 3.45 8.50 -35.50
CA VAL A 47 3.33 8.89 -34.09
C VAL A 47 3.87 7.75 -33.23
N LEU A 48 4.67 8.10 -32.21
CA LEU A 48 5.11 7.15 -31.20
C LEU A 48 3.88 6.56 -30.48
N PRO A 49 3.89 5.26 -30.13
CA PRO A 49 2.78 4.67 -29.38
C PRO A 49 2.52 5.44 -28.09
N GLU A 50 1.25 5.70 -27.79
CA GLU A 50 0.84 6.37 -26.54
C GLU A 50 0.04 5.41 -25.66
N PHE A 51 0.47 5.23 -24.41
CA PHE A 51 -0.28 4.46 -23.41
C PHE A 51 -1.39 5.33 -22.80
N THR A 52 -2.65 4.89 -22.95
CA THR A 52 -3.83 5.54 -22.38
C THR A 52 -4.26 4.94 -21.04
N GLU A 53 -3.94 3.67 -20.81
CA GLU A 53 -4.03 3.01 -19.51
C GLU A 53 -2.64 2.50 -19.11
N GLN A 54 -2.31 2.67 -17.83
CA GLN A 54 -1.03 2.31 -17.23
C GLN A 54 -1.21 1.11 -16.32
N PRO A 55 -0.17 0.25 -16.16
CA PRO A 55 -0.30 -0.90 -15.31
C PRO A 55 -0.36 -0.46 -13.85
N GLU A 56 -1.31 -1.02 -13.10
CA GLU A 56 -1.52 -0.66 -11.71
C GLU A 56 -0.60 -1.45 -10.77
N ARG A 57 -0.26 -0.83 -9.63
CA ARG A 57 0.43 -1.55 -8.54
C ARG A 57 -0.50 -2.63 -7.98
N GLN A 58 0.06 -3.73 -7.52
CA GLN A 58 -0.69 -4.88 -6.98
C GLN A 58 -0.09 -5.34 -5.65
N PHE A 59 -0.95 -5.73 -4.71
CA PHE A 59 -0.57 -6.30 -3.42
C PHE A 59 -1.21 -7.68 -3.28
N LEU A 60 -0.39 -8.71 -3.42
CA LEU A 60 -0.83 -10.09 -3.52
C LEU A 60 -0.22 -10.94 -2.41
N LYS A 61 -0.88 -12.05 -2.11
CA LYS A 61 -0.35 -13.17 -1.34
C LYS A 61 0.04 -14.30 -2.28
N VAL A 62 1.01 -15.10 -1.83
CA VAL A 62 1.42 -16.31 -2.58
C VAL A 62 0.20 -17.15 -2.96
N GLY A 63 0.13 -17.51 -4.24
CA GLY A 63 -0.95 -18.30 -4.84
C GLY A 63 -2.11 -17.50 -5.43
N GLN A 64 -2.14 -16.17 -5.30
CA GLN A 64 -3.15 -15.33 -5.94
C GLN A 64 -2.80 -15.04 -7.41
N LEU A 65 -3.83 -14.70 -8.19
CA LEU A 65 -3.72 -14.22 -9.57
C LEU A 65 -3.11 -12.81 -9.59
N LEU A 66 -2.07 -12.60 -10.40
CA LEU A 66 -1.68 -11.27 -10.85
C LEU A 66 -2.31 -11.00 -12.21
N GLU A 67 -3.01 -9.88 -12.33
CA GLU A 67 -3.50 -9.36 -13.60
C GLU A 67 -3.20 -7.86 -13.66
N ILE A 68 -2.32 -7.45 -14.58
CA ILE A 68 -2.01 -6.04 -14.84
C ILE A 68 -2.09 -5.77 -16.34
N GLY A 69 -2.66 -4.62 -16.70
CA GLY A 69 -2.95 -4.27 -18.08
C GLY A 69 -2.43 -2.91 -18.51
N VAL A 70 -2.29 -2.75 -19.81
CA VAL A 70 -2.03 -1.48 -20.50
C VAL A 70 -3.00 -1.33 -21.65
N LYS A 71 -3.27 -0.10 -22.08
CA LYS A 71 -3.97 0.16 -23.35
C LYS A 71 -3.23 1.19 -24.17
N LEU A 72 -3.22 0.97 -25.48
CA LEU A 72 -2.63 1.90 -26.44
C LEU A 72 -3.69 2.75 -27.12
N LYS A 73 -3.32 3.98 -27.47
CA LYS A 73 -4.16 4.88 -28.26
C LYS A 73 -4.22 4.45 -29.72
N GLU A 74 -3.07 4.06 -30.27
CA GLU A 74 -2.93 3.58 -31.64
C GLU A 74 -2.84 2.05 -31.69
N GLU A 75 -3.51 1.45 -32.68
CA GLU A 75 -3.38 0.02 -32.98
C GLU A 75 -2.07 -0.28 -33.75
N GLY A 76 -1.63 -1.54 -33.69
CA GLY A 76 -0.54 -2.05 -34.54
C GLY A 76 0.87 -1.87 -33.99
N ALA A 77 1.04 -1.34 -32.78
CA ALA A 77 2.30 -1.43 -32.04
C ALA A 77 2.45 -2.83 -31.42
N VAL A 78 3.68 -3.33 -31.36
CA VAL A 78 4.00 -4.61 -30.71
C VAL A 78 4.32 -4.33 -29.24
N ILE A 79 3.59 -5.00 -28.35
CA ILE A 79 3.80 -4.93 -26.90
C ILE A 79 4.82 -5.98 -26.45
N GLN A 80 5.61 -5.64 -25.43
CA GLN A 80 6.49 -6.57 -24.73
C GLN A 80 6.55 -6.18 -23.24
N TRP A 81 6.23 -7.13 -22.36
CA TRP A 81 6.36 -6.95 -20.91
C TRP A 81 7.77 -7.20 -20.39
N TYR A 82 8.12 -6.49 -19.33
CA TYR A 82 9.40 -6.58 -18.63
C TYR A 82 9.17 -6.76 -17.13
N PHE A 83 10.00 -7.60 -16.50
CA PHE A 83 10.09 -7.79 -15.06
C PHE A 83 11.51 -7.47 -14.57
N SER A 84 11.62 -6.52 -13.65
CA SER A 84 12.90 -6.12 -13.04
C SER A 84 14.00 -5.78 -14.06
N GLY A 85 13.61 -5.28 -15.24
CA GLY A 85 14.50 -4.89 -16.34
C GLY A 85 14.76 -5.96 -17.40
N GLU A 86 14.30 -7.19 -17.19
CA GLU A 86 14.43 -8.29 -18.16
C GLU A 86 13.10 -8.53 -18.89
N PRO A 87 13.11 -8.83 -20.19
CA PRO A 87 11.88 -9.13 -20.92
C PRO A 87 11.28 -10.45 -20.45
N LEU A 88 9.95 -10.50 -20.34
CA LEU A 88 9.19 -11.72 -20.10
C LEU A 88 8.90 -12.41 -21.43
N ASP A 89 9.49 -13.58 -21.66
CA ASP A 89 9.42 -14.28 -22.95
C ASP A 89 7.96 -14.61 -23.33
N GLY A 90 7.48 -14.09 -24.46
CA GLY A 90 6.15 -14.37 -24.99
C GLY A 90 5.03 -13.46 -24.48
N GLU A 91 5.30 -12.62 -23.47
CA GLU A 91 4.31 -11.71 -22.90
C GLU A 91 4.16 -10.45 -23.76
N THR A 92 3.29 -10.54 -24.78
CA THR A 92 3.10 -9.52 -25.82
C THR A 92 1.66 -9.01 -25.94
N GLU A 93 0.78 -9.45 -25.04
CA GLU A 93 -0.61 -9.01 -24.97
C GLU A 93 -0.75 -7.74 -24.11
N GLU A 94 -1.89 -7.04 -24.25
CA GLU A 94 -2.21 -5.86 -23.43
C GLU A 94 -2.35 -6.19 -21.93
N THR A 95 -2.64 -7.44 -21.59
CA THR A 95 -2.77 -7.91 -20.21
C THR A 95 -1.72 -8.97 -19.90
N LEU A 96 -0.96 -8.76 -18.83
CA LEU A 96 -0.07 -9.76 -18.24
C LEU A 96 -0.81 -10.51 -17.13
N VAL A 97 -0.81 -11.83 -17.21
CA VAL A 97 -1.45 -12.72 -16.24
C VAL A 97 -0.45 -13.70 -15.65
N ILE A 98 -0.34 -13.75 -14.32
CA ILE A 98 0.36 -14.82 -13.59
C ILE A 98 -0.66 -15.52 -12.69
N GLU A 99 -1.06 -16.74 -13.08
CA GLU A 99 -2.15 -17.50 -12.45
C GLU A 99 -1.99 -17.72 -10.94
N ALA A 100 -0.75 -17.90 -10.48
CA ALA A 100 -0.44 -18.11 -9.08
C ALA A 100 0.93 -17.52 -8.74
N VAL A 101 0.95 -16.34 -8.13
CA VAL A 101 2.19 -15.65 -7.79
C VAL A 101 2.98 -16.35 -6.69
N THR A 102 4.29 -16.23 -6.78
CA THR A 102 5.27 -16.64 -5.78
C THR A 102 6.00 -15.41 -5.24
N LEU A 103 6.86 -15.59 -4.23
CA LEU A 103 7.70 -14.49 -3.74
C LEU A 103 8.71 -13.99 -4.78
N GLU A 104 9.02 -14.80 -5.80
CA GLU A 104 9.95 -14.45 -6.88
C GLU A 104 9.33 -13.48 -7.88
N ASP A 105 7.99 -13.42 -7.95
CA ASP A 105 7.23 -12.49 -8.79
C ASP A 105 7.12 -11.08 -8.18
N ARG A 106 7.76 -10.84 -7.03
CA ARG A 106 7.84 -9.50 -6.43
C ARG A 106 8.81 -8.64 -7.24
N GLY A 107 8.33 -7.52 -7.75
CA GLY A 107 9.22 -6.57 -8.41
C GLY A 107 8.50 -5.46 -9.16
N LYS A 108 9.22 -4.86 -10.11
CA LYS A 108 8.67 -3.83 -10.99
C LYS A 108 8.35 -4.44 -12.34
N TYR A 109 7.16 -4.17 -12.83
CA TYR A 109 6.68 -4.56 -14.15
C TYR A 109 6.43 -3.31 -14.98
N TYR A 110 6.72 -3.38 -16.26
CA TYR A 110 6.37 -2.34 -17.24
C TYR A 110 6.27 -2.97 -18.62
N ALA A 111 5.53 -2.33 -19.52
CA ALA A 111 5.43 -2.72 -20.91
C ALA A 111 6.16 -1.71 -21.80
N THR A 112 6.66 -2.18 -22.94
CA THR A 112 7.05 -1.33 -24.06
C THR A 112 6.13 -1.57 -25.23
N ALA A 113 5.83 -0.52 -25.99
CA ALA A 113 5.10 -0.62 -27.25
C ALA A 113 5.97 -0.08 -28.38
N THR A 114 6.15 -0.84 -29.46
CA THR A 114 7.03 -0.47 -30.58
C THR A 114 6.28 -0.48 -31.91
N ASN A 115 6.39 0.61 -32.67
CA ASN A 115 5.91 0.72 -34.05
C ASN A 115 7.01 1.33 -34.95
N SER A 116 6.68 1.72 -36.18
CA SER A 116 7.64 2.32 -37.12
C SER A 116 8.16 3.70 -36.70
N ALA A 117 7.49 4.39 -35.79
CA ALA A 117 7.94 5.67 -35.22
C ALA A 117 9.00 5.49 -34.13
N GLY A 118 8.97 4.36 -33.43
CA GLY A 118 9.88 4.04 -32.32
C GLY A 118 9.19 3.28 -31.19
N THR A 119 9.76 3.37 -29.99
CA THR A 119 9.34 2.63 -28.79
C THR A 119 8.92 3.60 -27.68
N ALA A 120 7.75 3.34 -27.08
CA ALA A 120 7.27 4.00 -25.88
C ALA A 120 7.29 3.04 -24.68
N TYR A 121 7.32 3.61 -23.47
CA TYR A 121 7.35 2.87 -22.20
C TYR A 121 6.09 3.21 -21.40
N SER A 122 5.51 2.19 -20.77
CA SER A 122 4.50 2.42 -19.73
C SER A 122 5.16 2.95 -18.45
N GLU A 123 4.34 3.43 -17.53
CA GLU A 123 4.71 3.57 -16.13
C GLU A 123 5.06 2.20 -15.52
N HIS A 124 5.78 2.22 -14.40
CA HIS A 124 6.16 1.01 -13.69
C HIS A 124 5.12 0.62 -12.64
N ALA A 125 4.50 -0.54 -12.80
CA ALA A 125 3.72 -1.18 -11.76
C ALA A 125 4.64 -1.86 -10.74
N ARG A 126 4.41 -1.63 -9.45
CA ARG A 126 5.06 -2.40 -8.38
C ARG A 126 4.14 -3.53 -7.95
N VAL A 127 4.62 -4.76 -8.06
CA VAL A 127 3.94 -5.95 -7.55
C VAL A 127 4.60 -6.37 -6.24
N SER A 128 3.82 -6.39 -5.17
CA SER A 128 4.24 -6.87 -3.86
C SER A 128 3.60 -8.23 -3.61
N VAL A 129 4.42 -9.26 -3.37
CA VAL A 129 3.92 -10.58 -2.95
C VAL A 129 4.34 -10.87 -1.52
N SER A 130 3.37 -11.22 -0.66
CA SER A 130 3.58 -11.54 0.76
C SER A 130 3.25 -13.01 1.06
N PRO A 131 3.97 -13.66 2.00
CA PRO A 131 3.69 -15.04 2.37
C PRO A 131 2.41 -15.14 3.22
N LEU A 132 1.87 -16.37 3.36
CA LEU A 132 0.69 -16.63 4.19
C LEU A 132 1.00 -16.73 5.69
N PHE A 133 2.27 -16.88 6.09
CA PHE A 133 2.72 -17.02 7.48
C PHE A 133 2.08 -18.19 8.25
N LEU A 134 1.79 -19.30 7.57
CA LEU A 134 1.13 -20.48 8.16
C LEU A 134 1.94 -21.17 9.27
N ASP A 135 3.25 -20.93 9.33
CA ASP A 135 4.14 -21.44 10.37
C ASP A 135 4.17 -20.56 11.63
N LYS A 136 3.44 -19.44 11.64
CA LYS A 136 3.40 -18.47 12.76
C LYS A 136 2.12 -18.60 13.58
N SER A 137 2.14 -18.05 14.80
CA SER A 137 0.94 -17.93 15.63
C SER A 137 -0.14 -17.12 14.93
N VAL A 138 -1.41 -17.37 15.24
CA VAL A 138 -2.51 -16.62 14.61
C VAL A 138 -2.42 -15.12 14.90
N ALA A 139 -1.94 -14.74 16.10
CA ALA A 139 -1.71 -13.35 16.45
C ALA A 139 -0.65 -12.69 15.54
N ARG A 140 0.41 -13.43 15.18
CA ARG A 140 1.39 -12.94 14.21
C ARG A 140 0.78 -12.83 12.82
N GLN A 141 -0.04 -13.79 12.40
CA GLN A 141 -0.72 -13.74 11.10
C GLN A 141 -1.60 -12.48 10.99
N TRP A 142 -2.43 -12.19 12.00
CA TRP A 142 -3.25 -10.98 12.03
C TRP A 142 -2.46 -9.68 12.12
N MET A 143 -1.31 -9.68 12.81
CA MET A 143 -0.40 -8.53 12.79
C MET A 143 0.15 -8.27 11.40
N GLU A 144 0.51 -9.31 10.64
CA GLU A 144 0.96 -9.14 9.25
C GLU A 144 -0.16 -8.62 8.34
N GLU A 145 -1.42 -9.02 8.55
CA GLU A 145 -2.56 -8.44 7.83
C GLU A 145 -2.70 -6.94 8.10
N LEU A 146 -2.56 -6.50 9.36
CA LEU A 146 -2.59 -5.07 9.69
C LEU A 146 -1.40 -4.32 9.08
N LEU A 147 -0.19 -4.86 9.17
CA LEU A 147 1.00 -4.23 8.60
C LEU A 147 0.89 -4.11 7.08
N GLU A 148 0.28 -5.08 6.41
CA GLU A 148 0.01 -5.03 4.99
C GLU A 148 -1.05 -3.96 4.66
N ALA A 149 -2.16 -3.92 5.38
CA ALA A 149 -3.17 -2.87 5.22
C ALA A 149 -2.57 -1.45 5.40
N ILE A 150 -1.70 -1.25 6.40
CA ILE A 150 -0.99 0.03 6.62
C ILE A 150 -0.10 0.41 5.42
N ARG A 151 0.54 -0.55 4.75
CA ARG A 151 1.38 -0.28 3.57
C ARG A 151 0.58 0.20 2.36
N GLN A 152 -0.68 -0.21 2.28
CA GLN A 152 -1.58 0.09 1.17
C GLN A 152 -2.34 1.41 1.37
N ASP A 153 -2.48 1.84 2.62
CA ASP A 153 -3.22 3.04 3.04
C ASP A 153 -2.39 4.35 2.89
N TYR A 154 -3.02 5.48 3.20
CA TYR A 154 -2.40 6.77 3.37
C TYR A 154 -1.45 6.78 4.58
N PRO A 155 -0.34 7.55 4.53
CA PRO A 155 0.52 7.76 5.69
C PRO A 155 -0.21 8.50 6.81
N ALA A 156 -0.67 7.77 7.82
CA ALA A 156 -1.34 8.31 9.01
C ALA A 156 -0.69 7.73 10.27
N PRO A 157 0.55 8.16 10.63
CA PRO A 157 1.37 7.47 11.62
C PRO A 157 0.67 7.30 12.96
N THR A 158 -0.03 8.33 13.43
CA THR A 158 -0.70 8.28 14.73
C THR A 158 -1.95 7.40 14.73
N VAL A 159 -2.73 7.41 13.64
CA VAL A 159 -3.88 6.51 13.43
C VAL A 159 -3.40 5.05 13.31
N HIS A 160 -2.33 4.81 12.56
CA HIS A 160 -1.77 3.47 12.37
C HIS A 160 -1.16 2.91 13.66
N SER A 161 -0.49 3.74 14.48
CA SER A 161 -0.06 3.35 15.83
C SER A 161 -1.25 2.95 16.72
N ARG A 162 -2.36 3.69 16.64
CA ARG A 162 -3.58 3.37 17.38
C ARG A 162 -4.25 2.07 16.89
N ASN A 163 -4.19 1.79 15.60
CA ASN A 163 -4.66 0.51 15.03
C ASN A 163 -3.80 -0.67 15.51
N LEU A 164 -2.48 -0.51 15.55
CA LEU A 164 -1.54 -1.50 16.12
C LEU A 164 -1.85 -1.80 17.59
N PHE A 165 -2.11 -0.76 18.38
CA PHE A 165 -2.53 -0.90 19.76
C PHE A 165 -3.87 -1.63 19.88
N SER A 166 -4.91 -1.16 19.17
CA SER A 166 -6.26 -1.75 19.21
C SER A 166 -6.25 -3.24 18.85
N LEU A 167 -5.51 -3.61 17.80
CA LEU A 167 -5.37 -5.01 17.41
C LEU A 167 -4.65 -5.82 18.50
N SER A 168 -3.52 -5.33 18.99
CA SER A 168 -2.73 -6.03 20.02
C SER A 168 -3.54 -6.27 21.29
N THR A 169 -4.32 -5.27 21.72
CA THR A 169 -5.22 -5.38 22.87
C THR A 169 -6.33 -6.40 22.64
N ALA A 170 -7.00 -6.36 21.48
CA ALA A 170 -8.05 -7.32 21.15
C ALA A 170 -7.54 -8.76 21.16
N MET A 171 -6.33 -9.00 20.62
CA MET A 171 -5.70 -10.33 20.63
C MET A 171 -5.24 -10.74 22.03
N TRP A 172 -4.73 -9.80 22.84
CA TRP A 172 -4.33 -10.07 24.22
C TRP A 172 -5.52 -10.46 25.09
N ASP A 173 -6.61 -9.69 25.06
CA ASP A 173 -7.81 -9.94 25.86
C ASP A 173 -8.46 -11.28 25.46
N ALA A 174 -8.46 -11.60 24.16
CA ALA A 174 -8.94 -12.89 23.66
C ALA A 174 -8.07 -14.05 24.15
N TRP A 175 -6.74 -13.88 24.15
CA TRP A 175 -5.83 -14.90 24.69
C TRP A 175 -5.99 -15.09 26.20
N ALA A 176 -6.10 -13.99 26.94
CA ALA A 176 -6.21 -13.93 28.39
C ALA A 176 -7.50 -14.59 28.91
N THR A 177 -8.58 -14.52 28.14
CA THR A 177 -9.86 -15.18 28.45
C THR A 177 -9.71 -16.69 28.70
N TYR A 178 -8.74 -17.33 28.04
CA TYR A 178 -8.46 -18.76 28.14
C TYR A 178 -7.15 -19.06 28.90
N ASP A 179 -6.65 -18.13 29.71
CA ASP A 179 -5.49 -18.39 30.58
C ASP A 179 -5.84 -19.29 31.76
N ALA A 180 -5.56 -20.58 31.62
CA ALA A 180 -5.76 -21.57 32.68
C ALA A 180 -4.97 -21.26 33.97
N SER A 181 -3.90 -20.47 33.89
CA SER A 181 -3.12 -20.09 35.08
C SER A 181 -3.80 -19.00 35.91
N GLY A 182 -4.75 -18.27 35.32
CA GLY A 182 -5.48 -17.16 35.96
C GLY A 182 -4.62 -15.93 36.26
N ASN A 183 -3.40 -15.85 35.70
CA ASN A 183 -2.47 -14.74 35.96
C ASN A 183 -2.60 -13.61 34.93
N ALA A 184 -3.17 -13.89 33.76
CA ALA A 184 -3.38 -12.90 32.73
C ALA A 184 -4.39 -11.84 33.18
N ILE A 185 -4.02 -10.57 32.99
CA ILE A 185 -4.89 -9.42 33.27
C ILE A 185 -5.31 -8.82 31.92
N PRO A 186 -6.60 -8.93 31.54
CA PRO A 186 -7.12 -8.25 30.36
C PRO A 186 -6.99 -6.73 30.48
N TYR A 187 -6.84 -6.06 29.35
CA TYR A 187 -6.65 -4.62 29.29
C TYR A 187 -7.98 -3.86 29.13
N ILE A 188 -8.84 -4.25 28.17
CA ILE A 188 -10.16 -3.63 27.95
C ILE A 188 -11.31 -4.58 28.30
N ALA A 189 -11.25 -5.83 27.83
CA ALA A 189 -12.34 -6.78 27.85
C ALA A 189 -12.04 -7.97 28.75
N ASP A 190 -12.57 -7.94 29.98
CA ASP A 190 -12.49 -9.08 30.90
C ASP A 190 -13.64 -10.08 30.66
N GLU A 191 -13.51 -10.88 29.59
CA GLU A 191 -14.43 -12.00 29.32
C GLU A 191 -14.07 -13.22 30.19
N LYS A 192 -15.10 -13.94 30.65
CA LYS A 192 -14.95 -15.15 31.45
C LYS A 192 -15.66 -16.31 30.77
N VAL A 193 -14.98 -17.44 30.65
CA VAL A 193 -15.50 -18.68 30.07
C VAL A 193 -15.07 -19.87 30.92
N GLU A 194 -15.77 -20.98 30.77
CA GLU A 194 -15.28 -22.27 31.23
C GLU A 194 -14.11 -22.68 30.31
N ILE A 195 -12.92 -22.85 30.90
CA ILE A 195 -11.71 -23.18 30.16
C ILE A 195 -11.69 -24.70 29.92
N PRO A 196 -11.53 -25.17 28.67
CA PRO A 196 -11.38 -26.58 28.38
C PRO A 196 -10.19 -27.20 29.13
N GLU A 197 -10.29 -28.47 29.53
CA GLU A 197 -9.17 -29.15 30.21
C GLU A 197 -8.03 -29.53 29.27
N GLU A 198 -8.32 -29.75 27.97
CA GLU A 198 -7.34 -30.17 26.98
C GLU A 198 -6.59 -28.96 26.39
N GLU A 199 -5.26 -28.97 26.51
CA GLU A 199 -4.38 -27.89 25.97
C GLU A 199 -4.61 -27.64 24.47
N ALA A 200 -4.90 -28.68 23.70
CA ALA A 200 -5.23 -28.54 22.28
C ALA A 200 -6.50 -27.70 22.06
N LEU A 201 -7.56 -27.96 22.83
CA LEU A 201 -8.82 -27.21 22.77
C LEU A 201 -8.66 -25.78 23.31
N ILE A 202 -7.82 -25.57 24.33
CA ILE A 202 -7.46 -24.21 24.79
C ILE A 202 -6.82 -23.43 23.65
N LYS A 203 -5.85 -24.03 22.94
CA LYS A 203 -5.16 -23.39 21.82
C LYS A 203 -6.11 -23.10 20.66
N GLU A 204 -6.99 -24.03 20.31
CA GLU A 204 -8.00 -23.83 19.26
C GLU A 204 -8.97 -22.70 19.62
N SER A 205 -9.46 -22.69 20.86
CA SER A 205 -10.36 -21.64 21.36
C SER A 205 -9.69 -20.26 21.34
N ARG A 206 -8.42 -20.18 21.78
CA ARG A 206 -7.63 -18.94 21.68
C ARG A 206 -7.49 -18.48 20.24
N ASN A 207 -7.17 -19.40 19.33
CA ASN A 207 -6.94 -19.04 17.93
C ASN A 207 -8.21 -18.47 17.28
N GLU A 208 -9.36 -19.09 17.56
CA GLU A 208 -10.64 -18.66 17.04
C GLU A 208 -11.06 -17.31 17.65
N ALA A 209 -11.03 -17.16 18.98
CA ALA A 209 -11.38 -15.92 19.65
C ALA A 209 -10.48 -14.74 19.20
N ILE A 210 -9.18 -14.96 19.08
CA ILE A 210 -8.23 -13.97 18.54
C ILE A 210 -8.63 -13.57 17.11
N SER A 211 -9.01 -14.54 16.28
CA SER A 211 -9.30 -14.29 14.87
C SER A 211 -10.57 -13.48 14.66
N TYR A 212 -11.66 -13.81 15.37
CA TYR A 212 -12.86 -12.99 15.34
C TYR A 212 -12.60 -11.60 15.93
N ALA A 213 -11.87 -11.49 17.04
CA ALA A 213 -11.54 -10.20 17.63
C ALA A 213 -10.74 -9.31 16.65
N ALA A 214 -9.67 -9.86 16.07
CA ALA A 214 -8.82 -9.18 15.11
C ALA A 214 -9.58 -8.79 13.83
N TYR A 215 -10.32 -9.71 13.24
CA TYR A 215 -11.07 -9.49 12.00
C TYR A 215 -12.07 -8.34 12.15
N ARG A 216 -12.84 -8.32 13.25
CA ARG A 216 -13.85 -7.27 13.51
C ARG A 216 -13.21 -5.91 13.75
N VAL A 217 -12.10 -5.84 14.50
CA VAL A 217 -11.35 -4.60 14.70
C VAL A 217 -10.83 -4.08 13.37
N LEU A 218 -10.07 -4.88 12.62
CA LEU A 218 -9.45 -4.44 11.36
C LEU A 218 -10.47 -4.07 10.30
N ARG A 219 -11.53 -4.87 10.12
CA ARG A 219 -12.62 -4.53 9.20
C ARG A 219 -13.25 -3.19 9.54
N SER A 220 -13.42 -2.86 10.82
CA SER A 220 -13.93 -1.55 11.22
C SER A 220 -12.94 -0.43 10.91
N ARG A 221 -11.64 -0.62 11.17
CA ARG A 221 -10.61 0.41 10.99
C ARG A 221 -10.37 0.77 9.52
N PHE A 222 -10.42 -0.20 8.63
CA PHE A 222 -10.10 -0.01 7.21
C PHE A 222 -11.34 0.16 6.31
N ARG A 223 -12.55 0.28 6.86
CA ARG A 223 -13.79 0.37 6.05
C ARG A 223 -13.87 1.62 5.17
N LEU A 224 -13.18 2.70 5.54
CA LEU A 224 -13.12 3.97 4.79
C LEU A 224 -11.73 4.19 4.18
N SER A 225 -10.88 3.17 4.18
CA SER A 225 -9.53 3.27 3.62
C SER A 225 -9.58 3.42 2.09
N PRO A 226 -8.68 4.18 1.46
CA PRO A 226 -8.51 4.17 0.01
C PRO A 226 -8.22 2.77 -0.56
N SER A 227 -7.65 1.86 0.24
CA SER A 227 -7.35 0.47 -0.17
C SER A 227 -8.42 -0.53 0.28
N VAL A 228 -9.65 -0.08 0.54
CA VAL A 228 -10.74 -0.92 1.07
C VAL A 228 -11.05 -2.12 0.17
N GLU A 229 -11.03 -1.92 -1.16
CA GLU A 229 -11.32 -2.96 -2.16
C GLU A 229 -10.28 -4.09 -2.17
N ASP A 230 -9.04 -3.82 -1.74
CA ASP A 230 -8.00 -4.85 -1.60
C ASP A 230 -7.95 -5.42 -0.18
N THR A 231 -8.08 -4.53 0.81
CA THR A 231 -7.84 -4.83 2.22
C THR A 231 -8.95 -5.73 2.79
N LEU A 232 -10.23 -5.40 2.58
CA LEU A 232 -11.32 -6.17 3.19
C LEU A 232 -11.43 -7.60 2.64
N PRO A 233 -11.30 -7.86 1.32
CA PRO A 233 -11.23 -9.22 0.80
C PRO A 233 -10.04 -10.01 1.36
N THR A 234 -8.89 -9.35 1.54
CA THR A 234 -7.69 -9.97 2.11
C THR A 234 -7.89 -10.40 3.58
N LEU A 235 -8.58 -9.58 4.38
CA LEU A 235 -8.96 -9.93 5.76
C LEU A 235 -9.99 -11.07 5.79
N ARG A 236 -10.95 -11.08 4.84
CA ARG A 236 -11.94 -12.16 4.69
C ARG A 236 -11.25 -13.48 4.34
N ALA A 237 -10.36 -13.46 3.35
CA ALA A 237 -9.59 -14.63 2.93
C ALA A 237 -8.72 -15.21 4.07
N ARG A 238 -8.23 -14.37 4.99
CA ARG A 238 -7.51 -14.84 6.20
C ARG A 238 -8.42 -15.68 7.10
N MET A 239 -9.65 -15.24 7.35
CA MET A 239 -10.62 -16.03 8.15
C MET A 239 -10.96 -17.35 7.45
N GLU A 240 -11.23 -17.30 6.14
CA GLU A 240 -11.56 -18.48 5.34
C GLU A 240 -10.40 -19.50 5.33
N LEU A 241 -9.14 -19.03 5.20
CA LEU A 241 -7.94 -19.85 5.29
C LEU A 241 -7.77 -20.52 6.66
N LEU A 242 -8.25 -19.89 7.73
CA LEU A 242 -8.27 -20.45 9.08
C LEU A 242 -9.49 -21.35 9.34
N GLY A 243 -10.43 -21.42 8.40
CA GLY A 243 -11.65 -22.24 8.50
C GLY A 243 -12.79 -21.59 9.27
N TYR A 244 -12.79 -20.26 9.45
CA TYR A 244 -13.81 -19.55 10.24
C TYR A 244 -14.87 -18.88 9.36
N ASP A 245 -16.11 -18.86 9.85
CA ASP A 245 -17.24 -18.18 9.21
C ASP A 245 -17.19 -16.67 9.48
N VAL A 246 -16.88 -15.91 8.45
CA VAL A 246 -16.78 -14.45 8.53
C VAL A 246 -18.10 -13.75 8.85
N ASP A 247 -19.22 -14.41 8.56
CA ASP A 247 -20.56 -13.89 8.76
C ASP A 247 -21.12 -14.23 10.16
N ASP A 248 -20.40 -15.02 10.98
CA ASP A 248 -20.76 -15.27 12.38
C ASP A 248 -20.51 -14.02 13.26
N VAL A 249 -21.57 -13.25 13.45
CA VAL A 249 -21.62 -12.07 14.33
C VAL A 249 -22.23 -12.37 15.70
N SER A 250 -22.32 -13.65 16.09
CA SER A 250 -22.91 -14.03 17.37
C SER A 250 -22.16 -13.39 18.53
N MET A 251 -22.90 -12.96 19.55
CA MET A 251 -22.36 -12.41 20.79
C MET A 251 -22.91 -13.13 22.02
N ALA A 252 -23.80 -14.09 21.85
CA ALA A 252 -24.41 -14.87 22.92
C ALA A 252 -23.64 -16.17 23.16
N GLY A 253 -23.59 -16.61 24.42
CA GLY A 253 -22.94 -17.87 24.81
C GLY A 253 -21.41 -17.76 24.92
N SER A 254 -20.78 -18.92 25.04
CA SER A 254 -19.35 -19.09 25.35
C SER A 254 -18.51 -19.61 24.18
N SER A 255 -19.06 -19.63 22.95
CA SER A 255 -18.24 -19.99 21.78
C SER A 255 -17.07 -19.02 21.62
N PRO A 256 -15.90 -19.48 21.16
CA PRO A 256 -14.77 -18.58 20.95
C PRO A 256 -15.06 -17.48 19.94
N ALA A 257 -15.83 -17.74 18.88
CA ALA A 257 -16.36 -16.72 17.99
C ALA A 257 -17.14 -15.62 18.73
N ALA A 258 -18.09 -16.00 19.59
CA ALA A 258 -18.90 -15.04 20.34
C ALA A 258 -18.07 -14.22 21.33
N VAL A 259 -17.09 -14.85 21.99
CA VAL A 259 -16.11 -14.18 22.85
C VAL A 259 -15.31 -13.16 22.05
N GLY A 260 -14.72 -13.57 20.92
CA GLY A 260 -13.94 -12.69 20.05
C GLY A 260 -14.74 -11.49 19.53
N ASN A 261 -15.98 -11.71 19.10
CA ASN A 261 -16.90 -10.65 18.67
C ASN A 261 -17.20 -9.65 19.80
N ARG A 262 -17.43 -10.12 21.04
CA ARG A 262 -17.63 -9.23 22.21
C ARG A 262 -16.39 -8.42 22.55
N ILE A 263 -15.20 -9.03 22.50
CA ILE A 263 -13.93 -8.36 22.74
C ILE A 263 -13.71 -7.24 21.72
N ALA A 264 -13.88 -7.55 20.42
CA ALA A 264 -13.81 -6.53 19.38
C ALA A 264 -14.80 -5.39 19.61
N SER A 265 -16.04 -5.70 19.98
CA SER A 265 -17.05 -4.68 20.28
C SER A 265 -16.60 -3.73 21.40
N LYS A 266 -15.99 -4.26 22.48
CA LYS A 266 -15.48 -3.46 23.59
C LYS A 266 -14.25 -2.61 23.19
N VAL A 267 -13.32 -3.18 22.42
CA VAL A 267 -12.14 -2.46 21.92
C VAL A 267 -12.53 -1.33 20.96
N LEU A 268 -13.49 -1.58 20.07
CA LEU A 268 -14.03 -0.56 19.18
C LEU A 268 -14.76 0.54 19.97
N ALA A 269 -15.60 0.17 20.94
CA ALA A 269 -16.28 1.14 21.78
C ALA A 269 -15.29 2.04 22.55
N PHE A 270 -14.22 1.47 23.11
CA PHE A 270 -13.15 2.24 23.74
C PHE A 270 -12.59 3.28 22.77
N GLY A 271 -12.22 2.85 21.56
CA GLY A 271 -11.69 3.75 20.53
C GLY A 271 -12.65 4.88 20.14
N TRP A 272 -13.96 4.63 20.09
CA TRP A 272 -14.91 5.70 19.75
C TRP A 272 -14.97 6.81 20.80
N SER A 273 -14.55 6.53 22.03
CA SER A 273 -14.59 7.45 23.17
C SER A 273 -13.23 7.95 23.64
N ASP A 274 -12.14 7.55 22.99
CA ASP A 274 -10.78 7.83 23.49
C ASP A 274 -10.27 9.24 23.18
N GLY A 275 -11.04 10.07 22.48
CA GLY A 275 -10.66 11.45 22.12
C GLY A 275 -9.99 11.59 20.75
N ALA A 276 -9.78 10.50 20.01
CA ALA A 276 -9.18 10.56 18.66
C ALA A 276 -10.13 11.15 17.61
N ASN A 277 -11.40 11.37 17.91
CA ASN A 277 -12.39 11.88 16.95
C ASN A 277 -12.56 10.97 15.70
N GLU A 278 -12.47 9.66 15.89
CA GLU A 278 -12.57 8.67 14.79
C GLU A 278 -13.89 8.74 14.00
N ALA A 279 -15.00 9.10 14.63
CA ALA A 279 -16.31 9.20 13.99
C ALA A 279 -16.39 10.31 12.92
N HIS A 280 -15.51 11.32 13.02
CA HIS A 280 -15.39 12.42 12.06
C HIS A 280 -14.01 12.37 11.39
N GLU A 281 -13.55 11.18 11.02
CA GLU A 281 -12.33 10.97 10.23
C GLU A 281 -11.08 11.63 10.83
N TYR A 282 -11.00 11.68 12.18
CA TYR A 282 -9.84 12.20 12.90
C TYR A 282 -9.62 13.72 12.70
N GLU A 283 -10.63 14.45 12.23
CA GLU A 283 -10.56 15.90 11.99
C GLU A 283 -10.12 16.71 13.22
N ASP A 284 -9.39 17.80 12.98
CA ASP A 284 -8.97 18.74 14.02
C ASP A 284 -10.19 19.47 14.63
N GLN A 285 -10.35 19.31 15.95
CA GLN A 285 -11.37 20.01 16.74
C GLN A 285 -10.80 21.10 17.65
N THR A 286 -9.49 21.33 17.61
CA THR A 286 -8.81 22.34 18.45
C THR A 286 -8.95 23.76 17.88
N GLY A 287 -9.18 23.87 16.57
CA GLY A 287 -9.14 25.15 15.87
C GLY A 287 -7.72 25.68 15.67
N TYR A 288 -6.70 24.81 15.71
CA TYR A 288 -5.31 25.21 15.54
C TYR A 288 -5.11 25.95 14.21
N ARG A 289 -4.45 27.10 14.27
CA ARG A 289 -4.02 27.85 13.08
C ARG A 289 -2.56 28.25 13.26
N PRO A 290 -1.68 28.00 12.26
CA PRO A 290 -0.30 28.42 12.36
C PRO A 290 -0.22 29.95 12.39
N VAL A 291 0.69 30.48 13.20
CA VAL A 291 0.93 31.93 13.32
C VAL A 291 1.53 32.48 12.01
N ASN A 292 2.43 31.70 11.40
CA ASN A 292 3.07 32.04 10.15
C ASN A 292 2.18 31.65 8.95
N ARG A 293 2.12 32.53 7.95
CA ARG A 293 1.48 32.23 6.67
C ARG A 293 2.31 31.19 5.89
N PRO A 294 1.68 30.37 5.03
CA PRO A 294 2.42 29.38 4.25
C PRO A 294 3.55 29.97 3.41
N LEU A 295 4.72 29.32 3.46
CA LEU A 295 5.86 29.60 2.59
C LEU A 295 5.60 29.00 1.20
N ILE A 296 5.49 29.84 0.17
CA ILE A 296 5.44 29.37 -1.21
C ILE A 296 6.84 28.94 -1.63
N VAL A 297 7.07 27.63 -1.74
CA VAL A 297 8.41 27.07 -1.97
C VAL A 297 9.00 27.45 -3.34
N LEU A 298 8.13 27.74 -4.32
CA LEU A 298 8.54 28.16 -5.66
C LEU A 298 9.09 29.60 -5.71
N ASP A 299 8.72 30.45 -4.74
CA ASP A 299 9.10 31.85 -4.74
C ASP A 299 10.36 32.08 -3.90
N PRO A 300 11.28 32.97 -4.31
CA PRO A 300 12.43 33.33 -3.51
C PRO A 300 12.02 34.22 -2.31
N GLY A 301 12.42 33.81 -1.11
CA GLY A 301 12.22 34.57 0.12
C GLY A 301 10.85 34.36 0.77
N THR A 302 10.67 34.89 1.99
CA THR A 302 9.41 34.81 2.74
C THR A 302 9.33 35.87 3.82
N GLU A 303 8.10 36.15 4.25
CA GLU A 303 7.83 36.90 5.48
C GLU A 303 7.36 35.92 6.56
N MET A 304 7.99 36.01 7.73
CA MET A 304 7.70 35.18 8.89
C MET A 304 7.32 36.09 10.04
N VAL A 305 6.17 35.83 10.65
CA VAL A 305 5.62 36.62 11.76
C VAL A 305 6.37 36.30 13.05
N ASP A 306 6.60 35.01 13.31
CA ASP A 306 7.32 34.54 14.49
C ASP A 306 8.29 33.40 14.15
N PRO A 307 9.62 33.62 14.24
CA PRO A 307 10.63 32.60 13.95
C PRO A 307 10.69 31.44 14.94
N ASN A 308 10.04 31.56 16.10
CA ASN A 308 9.96 30.47 17.09
C ASN A 308 8.73 29.56 16.87
N THR A 309 7.99 29.74 15.79
CA THR A 309 6.81 28.93 15.47
C THR A 309 6.89 28.31 14.08
N TRP A 310 6.21 27.19 13.90
CA TRP A 310 6.17 26.48 12.63
C TRP A 310 5.57 27.35 11.51
N GLN A 311 6.20 27.32 10.33
CA GLN A 311 5.68 27.90 9.10
C GLN A 311 5.30 26.76 8.13
N PRO A 312 4.02 26.61 7.76
CA PRO A 312 3.62 25.57 6.82
C PRO A 312 4.23 25.84 5.44
N LEU A 313 4.56 24.77 4.71
CA LEU A 313 5.02 24.89 3.32
C LEU A 313 3.83 24.79 2.36
N ALA A 314 3.80 25.65 1.34
CA ALA A 314 2.93 25.53 0.19
C ALA A 314 3.73 24.92 -0.98
N LEU A 315 3.34 23.70 -1.35
CA LEU A 315 3.98 22.87 -2.37
C LEU A 315 3.08 22.78 -3.61
N ASP A 316 3.69 22.75 -4.79
CA ASP A 316 3.02 22.56 -6.08
C ASP A 316 2.49 21.13 -6.25
N PHE A 317 3.17 20.15 -5.65
CA PHE A 317 2.68 18.79 -5.45
C PHE A 317 3.34 18.14 -4.23
N LEU A 318 2.69 17.14 -3.67
CA LEU A 318 3.23 16.24 -2.64
C LEU A 318 3.36 14.84 -3.22
N VAL A 319 4.50 14.19 -3.00
CA VAL A 319 4.63 12.75 -3.22
C VAL A 319 4.50 12.06 -1.87
N LEU A 320 3.40 11.33 -1.67
CA LEU A 320 3.20 10.52 -0.47
C LEU A 320 4.28 9.44 -0.36
N GLN A 321 4.47 8.91 0.85
CA GLN A 321 5.44 7.84 1.12
C GLN A 321 5.20 6.58 0.28
N ASN A 322 3.97 6.37 -0.20
CA ASN A 322 3.56 5.28 -1.08
C ASN A 322 3.63 5.65 -2.59
N GLY A 323 4.22 6.80 -2.93
CA GLY A 323 4.47 7.27 -4.30
C GLY A 323 3.32 8.03 -4.97
N ILE A 324 2.18 8.20 -4.29
CA ILE A 324 1.03 8.92 -4.83
C ILE A 324 1.33 10.41 -4.89
N LYS A 325 1.17 11.00 -6.08
CA LYS A 325 1.23 12.46 -6.26
C LYS A 325 -0.11 13.07 -5.88
N ILE A 326 -0.11 13.89 -4.85
CA ILE A 326 -1.21 14.81 -4.52
C ILE A 326 -0.86 16.16 -5.17
N GLY A 327 -1.86 16.85 -5.71
CA GLY A 327 -1.68 18.18 -6.33
C GLY A 327 -1.19 19.24 -5.33
N ALA A 328 -1.34 20.51 -5.72
CA ALA A 328 -0.91 21.63 -4.90
C ALA A 328 -1.49 21.52 -3.48
N SER A 329 -0.62 21.61 -2.48
CA SER A 329 -0.97 21.36 -1.09
C SER A 329 -0.22 22.31 -0.17
N VAL A 330 -0.93 22.84 0.81
CA VAL A 330 -0.34 23.51 1.97
C VAL A 330 -0.21 22.47 3.07
N GLN A 331 0.93 22.42 3.75
CA GLN A 331 1.10 21.56 4.91
C GLN A 331 0.17 22.00 6.05
N GLU A 332 -0.41 21.02 6.73
CA GLU A 332 -1.23 21.23 7.91
C GLU A 332 -0.61 20.54 9.12
N PHE A 333 -0.93 21.02 10.32
CA PHE A 333 -0.45 20.36 11.53
C PHE A 333 -1.23 19.06 11.71
N LEU A 334 -0.52 17.94 11.58
CA LEU A 334 -1.10 16.61 11.73
C LEU A 334 -1.55 16.33 13.16
N GLY A 335 -2.84 16.05 13.34
CA GLY A 335 -3.47 15.63 14.59
C GLY A 335 -3.33 16.59 15.77
N PRO A 336 -3.74 17.88 15.67
CA PRO A 336 -3.60 18.83 16.78
C PRO A 336 -4.36 18.40 18.04
N ASN A 337 -5.46 17.65 17.89
CA ASN A 337 -6.26 17.14 19.01
C ASN A 337 -5.65 15.87 19.66
N TRP A 338 -4.51 15.36 19.17
CA TRP A 338 -3.95 14.09 19.68
C TRP A 338 -3.48 14.17 21.12
N GLY A 339 -3.19 15.37 21.63
CA GLY A 339 -2.89 15.59 23.05
C GLY A 339 -4.07 15.31 23.99
N TRP A 340 -5.29 15.14 23.46
CA TRP A 340 -6.49 14.76 24.21
C TRP A 340 -6.85 13.28 24.06
N VAL A 341 -6.13 12.54 23.23
CA VAL A 341 -6.33 11.10 23.09
C VAL A 341 -5.88 10.41 24.37
N THR A 342 -6.75 9.56 24.91
CA THR A 342 -6.47 8.74 26.08
C THR A 342 -5.29 7.82 25.74
N PRO A 343 -4.14 7.98 26.41
CA PRO A 343 -2.98 7.16 26.15
C PRO A 343 -3.20 5.75 26.69
N PHE A 344 -2.45 4.80 26.16
CA PHE A 344 -2.53 3.41 26.59
C PHE A 344 -1.78 3.13 27.90
N ALA A 345 -0.71 3.88 28.21
CA ALA A 345 0.12 3.64 29.40
C ALA A 345 0.69 4.91 30.06
N LEU A 346 0.64 6.05 29.39
CA LEU A 346 1.16 7.31 29.94
C LEU A 346 0.17 7.90 30.93
N VAL A 347 0.70 8.50 31.99
CA VAL A 347 -0.06 9.23 33.00
C VAL A 347 0.45 10.66 33.09
N ARG A 348 -0.43 11.58 33.46
CA ARG A 348 -0.11 12.98 33.75
C ARG A 348 -0.88 13.44 34.97
N GLU A 349 -0.35 14.42 35.69
CA GLU A 349 -0.96 14.90 36.94
C GLU A 349 -2.21 15.75 36.65
N SER A 350 -2.14 16.62 35.64
CA SER A 350 -3.25 17.43 35.15
C SER A 350 -3.55 17.17 33.68
N ASN A 351 -4.80 17.38 33.26
CA ASN A 351 -5.17 17.36 31.84
C ASN A 351 -4.60 18.52 31.03
N GLU A 352 -4.04 19.53 31.71
CA GLU A 352 -3.34 20.65 31.09
C GLU A 352 -1.87 20.33 30.80
N ASP A 353 -1.32 19.25 31.36
CA ASP A 353 0.06 18.85 31.16
C ASP A 353 0.25 18.07 29.85
N VAL A 354 1.45 18.19 29.28
CA VAL A 354 1.93 17.29 28.22
C VAL A 354 2.38 15.96 28.83
N TYR A 355 2.09 14.85 28.15
CA TYR A 355 2.55 13.53 28.59
C TYR A 355 4.08 13.37 28.60
N GLN A 356 4.76 14.15 27.75
CA GLN A 356 6.20 14.28 27.74
C GLN A 356 6.53 15.72 27.36
N ASP A 357 7.19 16.44 28.25
CA ASP A 357 7.70 17.79 27.99
C ASP A 357 9.10 17.68 27.36
N PRO A 358 9.26 17.99 26.06
CA PRO A 358 10.58 18.00 25.44
C PRO A 358 11.45 19.18 25.89
N GLY A 359 10.89 20.11 26.68
CA GLY A 359 11.50 21.39 27.03
C GLY A 359 11.19 22.49 26.01
N PRO A 360 11.60 23.74 26.29
CA PRO A 360 11.45 24.85 25.36
C PRO A 360 12.29 24.62 24.08
N PRO A 361 11.86 25.20 22.93
CA PRO A 361 12.61 25.14 21.68
C PRO A 361 14.01 25.78 21.75
#